data_AF-A0A7X1D0I4-F1
#
_entry.id   AF-A0A7X1D0I4-F1
#
_cell.length_a   1.000
_cell.length_b   1.000
_cell.length_c   1.000
_cell.angle_alpha   90.00
_cell.angle_beta   90.00
_cell.angle_gamma   90.00
#
_symmetry.space_group_name_H-M   'P 1'
#
loop_
_entity.id
_entity.type
_entity.pdbx_description
1 polymer ?
#
loop_
_entity_poly.entity_id
_entity_poly.type
_entity_poly.pdbx_seq_one_letter_code
_entity_poly.pdbx_strand_id
1 'polypeptide(L)'
;MVLIVMMALSICVVMIATASSADTLKAASTTPVTVSKYPNGSSLPAQTPTTTMPKVNAVTPTNRVLVILVSFKDSAIKQTEASWNQKIFSATSKSVRLYYAQATNGKRILNPAKETYGTANNGIVKVKLNRNHPRTGTAIDTRNQYIVRDALTAANPYVNFAQYDTNKNGRIEASELHIMTIVAGQERAYSSAAPSIWGHMWGMASNITPKLDGKTFFTYTQFGEMHGTHMATIGVIAHEFGHDLGLVDLYNTSGTGSGLGTFSLMAKGAWGIAAGDSYPGQTPILLDAYSKVKIGAVTPKVVNTTVTSTQTLYAGSTILRINTSSPKEYFLIENRQFIGFDKALASKVFKGGLAVYRVNTNYGGNQTVGKQLVTMLEANQGIAGYSQLNSSSTLKSDALYYVGTGSRGKAQQIYLNNRTNPSNRLSNGTYPNFSFRVTTKPGASMSVVLGPAYPVSRMTLNRSGVYIKTNTSFQMIATITPSIASNKGIIWTTSNSKIATVDAKGKITGKAVGKATITAKTQDRGIKDTVLIQVTK
;
A
#
# COMPACT_ATOMS: atom_id res chain seq x y z
N MET A 1 18.85 19.18 18.69
CA MET A 1 18.53 18.18 17.64
C MET A 1 18.29 16.84 18.33
N VAL A 2 17.04 16.50 18.63
CA VAL A 2 16.67 15.23 19.29
C VAL A 2 15.46 14.66 18.55
N LEU A 3 15.63 13.44 18.05
CA LEU A 3 14.66 12.63 17.33
C LEU A 3 13.91 11.77 18.37
N ILE A 4 12.62 12.01 18.58
CA ILE A 4 11.81 11.20 19.50
C ILE A 4 11.21 10.01 18.74
N VAL A 5 11.52 8.83 19.27
CA VAL A 5 11.10 7.49 18.85
C VAL A 5 9.65 7.24 19.29
N MET A 6 8.81 6.77 18.36
CA MET A 6 7.52 6.15 18.63
C MET A 6 7.72 4.77 19.27
N MET A 7 7.02 4.49 20.39
CA MET A 7 6.71 3.12 20.78
C MET A 7 5.36 3.03 21.52
N ALA A 8 4.71 1.90 21.27
CA ALA A 8 3.34 1.51 21.60
C ALA A 8 3.05 1.41 23.11
N LEU A 9 1.78 1.55 23.47
CA LEU A 9 1.25 1.09 24.76
C LEU A 9 0.17 0.03 24.54
N SER A 10 0.47 -1.21 24.95
CA SER A 10 -0.50 -2.25 25.26
C SER A 10 -0.83 -2.14 26.75
N ILE A 11 -2.11 -2.26 27.13
CA ILE A 11 -2.52 -2.44 28.53
C ILE A 11 -3.37 -3.70 28.63
N CYS A 12 -2.99 -4.56 29.57
CA CYS A 12 -3.66 -5.76 30.05
C CYS A 12 -4.16 -5.47 31.47
N VAL A 13 -5.46 -5.64 31.79
CA VAL A 13 -5.95 -5.87 33.17
C VAL A 13 -7.31 -6.61 33.17
N VAL A 14 -7.29 -7.80 33.79
CA VAL A 14 -8.20 -8.50 34.74
C VAL A 14 -9.68 -8.06 34.90
N MET A 15 -10.57 -9.07 34.93
CA MET A 15 -12.01 -9.04 35.22
C MET A 15 -12.39 -8.55 36.63
N ILE A 16 -13.61 -8.00 36.78
CA ILE A 16 -14.63 -8.34 37.81
C ILE A 16 -16.00 -7.83 37.32
N ALA A 17 -17.05 -8.61 37.56
CA ALA A 17 -18.44 -8.38 37.14
C ALA A 17 -19.27 -7.58 38.16
N THR A 18 -20.37 -6.94 37.72
CA THR A 18 -21.77 -7.14 38.19
C THR A 18 -22.72 -6.12 37.51
N ALA A 19 -23.99 -6.50 37.39
CA ALA A 19 -25.04 -5.91 36.55
C ALA A 19 -26.17 -5.20 37.33
N SER A 20 -27.03 -4.46 36.61
CA SER A 20 -28.49 -4.18 36.80
C SER A 20 -28.80 -2.75 36.32
N SER A 21 -29.53 -2.50 35.21
CA SER A 21 -30.96 -2.65 34.89
C SER A 21 -31.89 -1.62 35.59
N ALA A 22 -32.53 -0.75 34.82
CA ALA A 22 -33.99 -0.59 34.76
C ALA A 22 -34.44 0.60 33.88
N ASP A 23 -35.53 0.36 33.15
CA ASP A 23 -36.30 1.20 32.23
C ASP A 23 -37.03 2.40 32.88
N THR A 24 -37.43 3.41 32.09
CA THR A 24 -38.84 3.63 31.64
C THR A 24 -39.08 4.98 30.92
N LEU A 25 -40.15 4.96 30.12
CA LEU A 25 -40.62 5.83 29.02
C LEU A 25 -41.21 7.21 29.40
N LYS A 26 -41.19 8.19 28.48
CA LYS A 26 -42.39 8.77 27.78
C LYS A 26 -42.07 10.01 26.93
N ALA A 27 -42.93 10.25 25.94
CA ALA A 27 -42.76 11.18 24.82
C ALA A 27 -43.48 12.54 24.97
N ALA A 28 -43.04 13.47 24.10
CA ALA A 28 -43.68 14.67 23.55
C ALA A 28 -43.63 16.00 24.34
N SER A 29 -42.88 16.98 23.79
CA SER A 29 -43.28 18.40 23.69
C SER A 29 -42.29 19.17 22.80
N THR A 30 -42.85 20.02 21.93
CA THR A 30 -42.19 20.89 20.95
C THR A 30 -41.63 22.16 21.60
N THR A 31 -40.30 22.35 21.57
CA THR A 31 -39.63 23.65 21.78
C THR A 31 -38.15 23.54 21.33
N PRO A 32 -37.51 24.63 20.86
CA PRO A 32 -36.16 24.57 20.26
C PRO A 32 -35.14 24.14 21.31
N VAL A 33 -34.46 23.01 21.08
CA VAL A 33 -33.49 22.47 22.05
C VAL A 33 -32.17 23.24 21.92
N THR A 34 -31.99 24.21 22.82
CA THR A 34 -30.68 24.74 23.19
C THR A 34 -29.93 23.65 23.98
N VAL A 35 -29.07 22.86 23.32
CA VAL A 35 -28.25 21.84 24.02
C VAL A 35 -27.10 22.55 24.73
N SER A 36 -27.32 22.95 25.98
CA SER A 36 -26.27 23.34 26.92
C SER A 36 -25.85 22.11 27.75
N LYS A 37 -24.52 21.89 27.81
CA LYS A 37 -23.81 20.94 28.68
C LYS A 37 -23.92 19.44 28.34
N TYR A 38 -22.74 18.83 28.11
CA TYR A 38 -22.55 17.39 28.07
C TYR A 38 -22.73 16.77 29.47
N PRO A 39 -23.34 15.58 29.61
CA PRO A 39 -23.32 14.82 30.86
C PRO A 39 -21.87 14.44 31.22
N ASN A 40 -21.50 14.64 32.49
CA ASN A 40 -20.21 14.29 33.04
C ASN A 40 -19.96 12.77 33.02
N GLY A 41 -18.69 12.42 32.86
CA GLY A 41 -18.21 11.05 32.70
C GLY A 41 -18.65 10.11 33.81
N SER A 42 -19.24 9.00 33.40
CA SER A 42 -19.14 7.71 34.06
C SER A 42 -18.76 6.68 33.00
N SER A 43 -17.79 5.84 33.34
CA SER A 43 -17.16 4.84 32.49
C SER A 43 -18.19 3.90 31.88
N LEU A 44 -18.44 4.04 30.59
CA LEU A 44 -19.11 3.02 29.78
C LEU A 44 -18.04 2.12 29.15
N PRO A 45 -18.26 0.80 29.09
CA PRO A 45 -17.24 -0.18 28.74
C PRO A 45 -16.65 0.12 27.36
N ALA A 46 -15.33 0.02 27.26
CA ALA A 46 -14.62 0.07 25.99
C ALA A 46 -15.18 -1.02 25.07
N GLN A 47 -16.06 -0.65 24.13
CA GLN A 47 -16.45 -1.55 23.06
C GLN A 47 -15.23 -1.72 22.15
N THR A 48 -14.74 -2.95 22.13
CA THR A 48 -13.84 -3.44 21.09
C THR A 48 -14.40 -3.03 19.73
N PRO A 49 -13.58 -2.47 18.82
CA PRO A 49 -14.03 -2.20 17.46
C PRO A 49 -14.66 -3.47 16.91
N THR A 50 -15.93 -3.41 16.54
CA THR A 50 -16.62 -4.52 15.88
C THR A 50 -15.81 -4.88 14.64
N THR A 51 -15.21 -6.07 14.66
CA THR A 51 -14.29 -6.60 13.65
C THR A 51 -14.96 -6.94 12.32
N THR A 52 -16.26 -6.68 12.19
CA THR A 52 -17.03 -6.81 10.96
C THR A 52 -17.31 -5.43 10.38
N MET A 53 -16.36 -4.96 9.56
CA MET A 53 -16.64 -3.96 8.54
C MET A 53 -17.79 -4.49 7.65
N PRO A 54 -18.88 -3.74 7.47
CA PRO A 54 -19.94 -4.11 6.54
C PRO A 54 -19.36 -4.34 5.14
N LYS A 55 -19.73 -5.45 4.48
CA LYS A 55 -19.35 -5.71 3.09
C LYS A 55 -19.98 -4.63 2.20
N VAL A 56 -19.17 -3.68 1.75
CA VAL A 56 -19.53 -2.78 0.66
C VAL A 56 -19.53 -3.60 -0.63
N ASN A 57 -20.69 -3.77 -1.25
CA ASN A 57 -20.81 -4.42 -2.55
C ASN A 57 -20.11 -3.56 -3.62
N ALA A 58 -19.65 -4.21 -4.71
CA ALA A 58 -18.90 -3.55 -5.78
C ALA A 58 -19.61 -2.29 -6.29
N VAL A 59 -18.97 -1.13 -6.08
CA VAL A 59 -19.52 0.21 -6.31
C VAL A 59 -19.74 0.48 -7.81
N THR A 60 -20.89 1.05 -8.18
CA THR A 60 -21.29 1.59 -9.50
C THR A 60 -20.47 2.84 -9.89
N PRO A 61 -20.50 3.35 -11.14
CA PRO A 61 -19.47 4.27 -11.67
C PRO A 61 -19.38 5.70 -11.10
N THR A 62 -20.34 6.18 -10.31
CA THR A 62 -20.33 7.58 -9.84
C THR A 62 -20.03 7.66 -8.36
N ASN A 63 -18.73 7.70 -8.02
CA ASN A 63 -18.27 8.06 -6.67
C ASN A 63 -18.51 9.56 -6.46
N ARG A 64 -19.72 9.97 -6.12
CA ARG A 64 -19.99 11.36 -5.74
C ARG A 64 -19.49 11.61 -4.33
N VAL A 65 -18.90 12.77 -4.12
CA VAL A 65 -18.34 13.17 -2.82
C VAL A 65 -18.94 14.50 -2.43
N LEU A 66 -19.53 14.54 -1.23
CA LEU A 66 -19.89 15.78 -0.56
C LEU A 66 -18.81 16.08 0.47
N VAL A 67 -18.15 17.23 0.34
CA VAL A 67 -17.19 17.73 1.30
C VAL A 67 -17.86 18.82 2.13
N ILE A 68 -17.90 18.63 3.45
CA ILE A 68 -18.45 19.61 4.38
C ILE A 68 -17.30 20.24 5.17
N LEU A 69 -17.07 21.53 4.97
CA LEU A 69 -16.08 22.31 5.72
C LEU A 69 -16.70 22.79 7.02
N VAL A 70 -16.24 22.25 8.15
CA VAL A 70 -16.89 22.41 9.45
C VAL A 70 -16.12 23.41 10.32
N SER A 71 -16.71 24.58 10.51
CA SER A 71 -16.29 25.55 11.53
C SER A 71 -17.07 25.39 12.82
N PHE A 72 -16.53 25.90 13.91
CA PHE A 72 -17.08 25.93 15.26
C PHE A 72 -17.17 27.37 15.75
N LYS A 73 -17.75 27.57 16.94
CA LYS A 73 -17.80 28.88 17.60
C LYS A 73 -16.41 29.44 17.90
N ASP A 74 -15.49 28.59 18.37
CA ASP A 74 -14.12 28.94 18.80
C ASP A 74 -13.03 28.56 17.79
N SER A 75 -13.38 28.06 16.60
CA SER A 75 -12.41 27.60 15.59
C SER A 75 -13.01 27.65 14.19
N ALA A 76 -12.43 28.45 13.29
CA ALA A 76 -12.92 28.62 11.93
C ALA A 76 -12.03 27.89 10.90
N ILE A 77 -12.66 27.40 9.84
CA ILE A 77 -11.99 26.93 8.62
C ILE A 77 -11.18 28.07 8.02
N LYS A 78 -9.89 27.85 7.82
CA LYS A 78 -8.89 28.81 7.32
C LYS A 78 -8.79 28.84 5.79
N GLN A 79 -9.05 27.72 5.12
CA GLN A 79 -8.89 27.53 3.69
C GLN A 79 -10.20 27.80 2.95
N THR A 80 -10.09 28.20 1.69
CA THR A 80 -11.24 28.55 0.86
C THR A 80 -11.90 27.30 0.27
N GLU A 81 -13.15 27.48 -0.15
CA GLU A 81 -13.90 26.51 -0.94
C GLU A 81 -13.14 26.10 -2.21
N ALA A 82 -12.60 27.08 -2.94
CA ALA A 82 -11.81 26.85 -4.16
C ALA A 82 -10.56 25.99 -3.89
N SER A 83 -9.84 26.25 -2.80
CA SER A 83 -8.66 25.44 -2.43
C SER A 83 -9.04 23.98 -2.13
N TRP A 84 -10.13 23.75 -1.41
CA TRP A 84 -10.63 22.39 -1.15
C TRP A 84 -11.17 21.71 -2.40
N ASN A 85 -11.90 22.42 -3.25
CA ASN A 85 -12.34 21.90 -4.54
C ASN A 85 -11.15 21.47 -5.41
N GLN A 86 -10.11 22.31 -5.54
CA GLN A 86 -8.90 21.94 -6.27
C GLN A 86 -8.24 20.68 -5.68
N LYS A 87 -8.17 20.59 -4.35
CA LYS A 87 -7.52 19.48 -3.63
C LYS A 87 -8.26 18.15 -3.76
N ILE A 88 -9.59 18.17 -3.85
CA ILE A 88 -10.39 16.94 -3.95
C ILE A 88 -10.71 16.60 -5.41
N PHE A 89 -11.11 17.58 -6.22
CA PHE A 89 -11.77 17.34 -7.52
C PHE A 89 -10.99 17.79 -8.76
N SER A 90 -9.81 18.42 -8.64
CA SER A 90 -9.03 18.82 -9.83
C SER A 90 -8.64 17.60 -10.67
N ALA A 91 -8.73 17.71 -12.01
CA ALA A 91 -8.25 16.68 -12.92
C ALA A 91 -6.77 16.86 -13.32
N THR A 92 -6.16 17.99 -12.98
CA THR A 92 -4.83 18.40 -13.49
C THR A 92 -3.84 18.67 -12.37
N SER A 93 -4.31 19.17 -11.22
CA SER A 93 -3.52 19.37 -10.01
C SER A 93 -3.48 18.09 -9.17
N LYS A 94 -2.49 17.96 -8.28
CA LYS A 94 -2.41 16.84 -7.31
C LYS A 94 -3.64 16.86 -6.41
N SER A 95 -4.60 15.99 -6.72
CA SER A 95 -5.88 15.90 -6.05
C SER A 95 -6.24 14.45 -5.78
N VAL A 96 -7.23 14.23 -4.90
CA VAL A 96 -7.76 12.88 -4.63
C VAL A 96 -8.41 12.28 -5.90
N ARG A 97 -9.12 13.08 -6.69
CA ARG A 97 -9.68 12.66 -7.98
C ARG A 97 -8.60 12.21 -8.97
N LEU A 98 -7.56 13.02 -9.17
CA LEU A 98 -6.47 12.66 -10.10
C LEU A 98 -5.72 11.42 -9.61
N TYR A 99 -5.54 11.28 -8.29
CA TYR A 99 -4.96 10.09 -7.69
C TYR A 99 -5.76 8.84 -8.06
N TYR A 100 -7.06 8.80 -7.77
CA TYR A 100 -7.88 7.62 -8.05
C TYR A 100 -8.07 7.38 -9.56
N ALA A 101 -8.14 8.43 -10.37
CA ALA A 101 -8.15 8.30 -11.82
C ALA A 101 -6.88 7.58 -12.32
N GLN A 102 -5.69 7.93 -11.80
CA GLN A 102 -4.44 7.24 -12.16
C GLN A 102 -4.34 5.85 -11.55
N ALA A 103 -4.67 5.68 -10.26
CA ALA A 103 -4.57 4.41 -9.56
C ALA A 103 -5.49 3.33 -10.15
N THR A 104 -6.57 3.75 -10.82
CA THR A 104 -7.61 2.86 -11.34
C THR A 104 -7.78 2.89 -12.86
N ASN A 105 -6.89 3.57 -13.59
CA ASN A 105 -7.02 3.82 -15.03
C ASN A 105 -8.40 4.35 -15.43
N GLY A 106 -8.89 5.35 -14.68
CA GLY A 106 -10.16 6.03 -14.93
C GLY A 106 -11.40 5.25 -14.51
N LYS A 107 -11.29 4.04 -13.96
CA LYS A 107 -12.46 3.27 -13.50
C LYS A 107 -13.12 3.83 -12.24
N ARG A 108 -12.37 4.60 -11.44
CA ARG A 108 -12.87 5.31 -10.26
C ARG A 108 -12.49 6.78 -10.39
N ILE A 109 -13.51 7.63 -10.54
CA ILE A 109 -13.36 9.08 -10.61
C ILE A 109 -14.27 9.69 -9.56
N LEU A 110 -13.70 10.53 -8.69
CA LEU A 110 -14.44 11.28 -7.69
C LEU A 110 -15.10 12.47 -8.37
N ASN A 111 -16.42 12.55 -8.27
CA ASN A 111 -17.21 13.64 -8.81
C ASN A 111 -17.81 14.48 -7.66
N PRO A 112 -17.93 15.80 -7.82
CA PRO A 112 -18.59 16.61 -6.82
C PRO A 112 -20.07 16.22 -6.66
N ALA A 113 -20.55 16.30 -5.43
CA ALA A 113 -21.98 16.28 -5.15
C ALA A 113 -22.67 17.50 -5.78
N LYS A 114 -23.90 17.31 -6.23
CA LYS A 114 -24.84 18.40 -6.53
C LYS A 114 -25.29 19.06 -5.24
N GLU A 115 -25.16 20.38 -5.19
CA GLU A 115 -25.47 21.23 -4.04
C GLU A 115 -25.63 22.70 -4.49
N THR A 116 -26.16 23.57 -3.63
CA THR A 116 -26.46 25.00 -3.93
C THR A 116 -25.73 26.02 -3.05
N TYR A 117 -24.82 25.59 -2.18
CA TYR A 117 -23.98 26.43 -1.35
C TYR A 117 -22.85 27.07 -2.17
N GLY A 118 -22.65 28.39 -2.01
CA GLY A 118 -21.52 29.07 -2.64
C GLY A 118 -21.47 28.85 -4.15
N THR A 119 -20.42 28.20 -4.65
CA THR A 119 -20.33 27.80 -6.06
C THR A 119 -21.09 26.51 -6.31
N ALA A 120 -22.33 26.63 -6.78
CA ALA A 120 -23.22 25.49 -6.98
C ALA A 120 -22.59 24.30 -7.74
N ASN A 121 -22.87 23.10 -7.24
CA ASN A 121 -22.45 21.80 -7.76
C ASN A 121 -20.93 21.59 -7.78
N ASN A 122 -20.19 22.29 -6.94
CA ASN A 122 -18.75 22.04 -6.78
C ASN A 122 -18.45 21.00 -5.68
N GLY A 123 -19.51 20.50 -5.01
CA GLY A 123 -19.45 19.42 -4.03
C GLY A 123 -18.93 19.85 -2.66
N ILE A 124 -18.81 21.15 -2.40
CA ILE A 124 -18.30 21.70 -1.14
C ILE A 124 -19.40 22.51 -0.45
N VAL A 125 -19.71 22.20 0.80
CA VAL A 125 -20.60 23.01 1.64
C VAL A 125 -19.82 23.47 2.87
N LYS A 126 -19.87 24.76 3.20
CA LYS A 126 -19.23 25.28 4.42
C LYS A 126 -20.28 25.61 5.47
N VAL A 127 -20.10 25.05 6.67
CA VAL A 127 -21.03 25.19 7.80
C VAL A 127 -20.31 25.72 9.03
N LYS A 128 -21.07 26.36 9.93
CA LYS A 128 -20.59 26.77 11.26
C LYS A 128 -21.50 26.17 12.33
N LEU A 129 -20.96 25.28 13.14
CA LEU A 129 -21.66 24.66 14.25
C LEU A 129 -21.66 25.61 15.46
N ASN A 130 -22.82 25.79 16.10
CA ASN A 130 -22.97 26.64 17.28
C ASN A 130 -22.50 25.96 18.57
N ARG A 131 -21.28 25.43 18.56
CA ARG A 131 -20.60 24.82 19.71
C ARG A 131 -19.09 24.97 19.56
N ASN A 132 -18.37 24.76 20.65
CA ASN A 132 -16.90 24.76 20.63
C ASN A 132 -16.36 23.46 19.99
N HIS A 133 -15.16 23.55 19.43
CA HIS A 133 -14.44 22.43 18.84
C HIS A 133 -14.20 21.33 19.90
N PRO A 134 -14.55 20.06 19.64
CA PRO A 134 -14.50 18.99 20.65
C PRO A 134 -13.09 18.49 20.99
N ARG A 135 -12.08 18.92 20.21
CA ARG A 135 -10.64 18.67 20.44
C ARG A 135 -10.34 17.18 20.66
N THR A 136 -10.82 16.32 19.77
CA THR A 136 -10.71 14.86 19.98
C THR A 136 -9.26 14.37 19.89
N GLY A 137 -8.36 15.10 19.21
CA GLY A 137 -6.95 14.72 19.11
C GLY A 137 -6.82 13.35 18.46
N THR A 138 -6.25 12.37 19.17
CA THR A 138 -6.11 10.98 18.70
C THR A 138 -7.37 10.12 18.91
N ALA A 139 -8.35 10.62 19.66
CA ALA A 139 -9.57 9.87 19.92
C ALA A 139 -10.48 9.84 18.68
N ILE A 140 -10.96 8.65 18.36
CA ILE A 140 -12.03 8.38 17.39
C ILE A 140 -13.19 7.82 18.21
N ASP A 141 -14.14 8.69 18.54
CA ASP A 141 -15.26 8.38 19.43
C ASP A 141 -16.54 9.12 19.04
N THR A 142 -17.60 8.96 19.83
CA THR A 142 -18.92 9.53 19.58
C THR A 142 -18.91 11.04 19.27
N ARG A 143 -17.93 11.81 19.80
CA ARG A 143 -17.80 13.24 19.50
C ARG A 143 -17.54 13.49 18.02
N ASN A 144 -16.78 12.61 17.35
CA ASN A 144 -16.53 12.66 15.91
C ASN A 144 -17.82 12.48 15.12
N GLN A 145 -18.64 11.49 15.48
CA GLN A 145 -19.94 11.24 14.85
C GLN A 145 -20.90 12.42 15.04
N TYR A 146 -20.90 13.07 16.20
CA TYR A 146 -21.70 14.28 16.42
C TYR A 146 -21.25 15.46 15.55
N ILE A 147 -19.96 15.61 15.24
CA ILE A 147 -19.52 16.61 14.25
C ILE A 147 -20.19 16.34 12.91
N VAL A 148 -20.17 15.09 12.44
CA VAL A 148 -20.72 14.71 11.13
C VAL A 148 -22.23 14.88 11.11
N ARG A 149 -22.95 14.39 12.13
CA ARG A 149 -24.41 14.57 12.26
C ARG A 149 -24.80 16.05 12.17
N ASP A 150 -24.15 16.89 12.97
CA ASP A 150 -24.49 18.32 13.02
C ASP A 150 -24.13 19.02 11.71
N ALA A 151 -23.00 18.65 11.10
CA ALA A 151 -22.55 19.20 9.82
C ALA A 151 -23.48 18.81 8.66
N LEU A 152 -23.93 17.55 8.60
CA LEU A 152 -24.94 17.08 7.64
C LEU A 152 -26.25 17.86 7.81
N THR A 153 -26.71 18.00 9.06
CA THR A 153 -27.95 18.74 9.36
C THR A 153 -27.84 20.19 8.91
N ALA A 154 -26.70 20.84 9.15
CA ALA A 154 -26.45 22.22 8.72
C ALA A 154 -26.29 22.35 7.19
N ALA A 155 -25.85 21.29 6.50
CA ALA A 155 -25.72 21.26 5.06
C ALA A 155 -27.04 20.96 4.32
N ASN A 156 -28.05 20.41 5.01
CA ASN A 156 -29.33 19.99 4.42
C ASN A 156 -30.04 21.05 3.56
N PRO A 157 -30.08 22.34 3.92
CA PRO A 157 -30.71 23.36 3.08
C PRO A 157 -30.08 23.50 1.68
N TYR A 158 -28.85 23.03 1.49
CA TYR A 158 -28.09 23.15 0.25
C TYR A 158 -27.99 21.85 -0.54
N VAL A 159 -28.35 20.72 0.08
CA VAL A 159 -28.17 19.38 -0.50
C VAL A 159 -29.45 18.59 -0.32
N ASN A 160 -30.10 18.23 -1.42
CA ASN A 160 -31.17 17.23 -1.41
C ASN A 160 -30.53 15.84 -1.35
N PHE A 161 -30.50 15.21 -0.18
CA PHE A 161 -29.92 13.88 0.01
C PHE A 161 -30.74 12.77 -0.62
N ALA A 162 -32.06 12.95 -0.75
CA ALA A 162 -32.93 11.92 -1.32
C ALA A 162 -32.57 11.54 -2.76
N GLN A 163 -31.94 12.45 -3.52
CA GLN A 163 -31.51 12.18 -4.90
C GLN A 163 -30.37 11.17 -5.01
N TYR A 164 -29.65 10.90 -3.91
CA TYR A 164 -28.50 10.00 -3.89
C TYR A 164 -28.87 8.58 -3.51
N ASP A 165 -30.01 8.34 -2.86
CA ASP A 165 -30.53 6.99 -2.56
C ASP A 165 -31.05 6.32 -3.84
N THR A 166 -30.11 5.89 -4.68
CA THR A 166 -30.34 5.29 -6.00
C THR A 166 -30.93 3.89 -5.90
N ASN A 167 -30.58 3.14 -4.86
CA ASN A 167 -31.10 1.79 -4.64
C ASN A 167 -32.43 1.77 -3.86
N LYS A 168 -32.90 2.94 -3.40
CA LYS A 168 -34.18 3.17 -2.71
C LYS A 168 -34.31 2.42 -1.39
N ASN A 169 -33.20 2.17 -0.70
CA ASN A 169 -33.19 1.45 0.58
C ASN A 169 -33.38 2.38 1.80
N GLY A 170 -33.52 3.70 1.58
CA GLY A 170 -33.68 4.69 2.64
C GLY A 170 -32.36 5.10 3.33
N ARG A 171 -31.22 4.67 2.80
CA ARG A 171 -29.89 4.89 3.36
C ARG A 171 -28.98 5.46 2.28
N ILE A 172 -28.15 6.42 2.65
CA ILE A 172 -27.06 6.92 1.82
C ILE A 172 -25.81 6.11 2.15
N GLU A 173 -25.39 5.30 1.18
CA GLU A 173 -24.18 4.48 1.27
C GLU A 173 -23.01 5.15 0.55
N ALA A 174 -21.77 4.80 0.92
CA ALA A 174 -20.56 5.35 0.26
C ALA A 174 -20.53 5.08 -1.25
N SER A 175 -21.22 4.04 -1.72
CA SER A 175 -21.40 3.74 -3.14
C SER A 175 -22.26 4.76 -3.90
N GLU A 176 -23.01 5.59 -3.18
CA GLU A 176 -23.96 6.54 -3.72
C GLU A 176 -23.51 7.99 -3.51
N LEU A 177 -23.15 8.30 -2.25
CA LEU A 177 -22.58 9.59 -1.86
C LEU A 177 -21.62 9.39 -0.70
N HIS A 178 -20.35 9.65 -0.97
CA HIS A 178 -19.30 9.67 0.05
C HIS A 178 -19.39 10.97 0.86
N ILE A 179 -19.54 10.85 2.18
CA ILE A 179 -19.55 11.98 3.11
C ILE A 179 -18.13 12.24 3.61
N MET A 180 -17.60 13.42 3.31
CA MET A 180 -16.28 13.87 3.76
C MET A 180 -16.43 15.13 4.61
N THR A 181 -15.92 15.11 5.83
CA THR A 181 -15.89 16.29 6.69
C THR A 181 -14.47 16.78 6.89
N ILE A 182 -14.24 18.06 6.61
CA ILE A 182 -12.99 18.75 6.92
C ILE A 182 -13.25 19.63 8.12
N VAL A 183 -12.56 19.38 9.22
CA VAL A 183 -12.81 20.00 10.51
C VAL A 183 -11.75 21.08 10.77
N ALA A 184 -12.21 22.29 11.12
CA ALA A 184 -11.33 23.41 11.44
C ALA A 184 -10.31 23.04 12.52
N GLY A 185 -9.01 23.12 12.20
CA GLY A 185 -7.95 22.70 13.10
C GLY A 185 -6.86 21.88 12.39
N GLN A 186 -6.07 21.18 13.18
CA GLN A 186 -4.92 20.40 12.74
C GLN A 186 -5.30 18.94 12.50
N GLU A 187 -4.70 18.33 11.49
CA GLU A 187 -4.70 16.89 11.28
C GLU A 187 -3.74 16.24 12.28
N ARG A 188 -4.28 15.45 13.21
CA ARG A 188 -3.52 14.86 14.30
C ARG A 188 -2.47 13.87 13.80
N ALA A 189 -2.70 13.22 12.66
CA ALA A 189 -1.72 12.34 12.04
C ALA A 189 -0.44 13.08 11.60
N TYR A 190 -0.50 14.41 11.42
CA TYR A 190 0.65 15.25 11.05
C TYR A 190 1.24 16.02 12.23
N SER A 191 0.40 16.60 13.10
CA SER A 191 0.85 17.44 14.20
C SER A 191 0.03 17.23 15.48
N SER A 192 0.69 17.36 16.63
CA SER A 192 0.02 17.32 17.92
C SER A 192 -0.69 18.63 18.30
N ALA A 193 -0.53 19.70 17.50
CA ALA A 193 -1.13 21.00 17.78
C ALA A 193 -2.67 20.94 17.86
N ALA A 194 -3.25 21.78 18.71
CA ALA A 194 -4.69 21.83 18.97
C ALA A 194 -5.32 23.14 18.43
N PRO A 195 -6.63 23.16 18.14
CA PRO A 195 -7.53 22.01 18.09
C PRO A 195 -7.13 21.04 16.97
N SER A 196 -7.23 19.74 17.22
CA SER A 196 -6.96 18.69 16.22
C SER A 196 -7.99 17.58 16.25
N ILE A 197 -8.03 16.86 15.14
CA ILE A 197 -8.77 15.63 14.93
C ILE A 197 -7.88 14.65 14.15
N TRP A 198 -8.02 13.36 14.42
CA TRP A 198 -7.31 12.31 13.67
C TRP A 198 -8.09 11.98 12.40
N GLY A 199 -7.42 11.97 11.25
CA GLY A 199 -8.00 11.56 9.97
C GLY A 199 -8.48 10.11 10.01
N HIS A 200 -9.76 9.85 9.72
CA HIS A 200 -10.32 8.50 9.76
C HIS A 200 -11.54 8.31 8.86
N MET A 201 -11.78 7.07 8.45
CA MET A 201 -13.07 6.54 8.02
C MET A 201 -13.76 5.84 9.20
N TRP A 202 -15.06 6.11 9.41
CA TRP A 202 -15.84 5.34 10.38
C TRP A 202 -17.32 5.26 10.05
N GLY A 203 -18.01 4.36 10.75
CA GLY A 203 -19.45 4.18 10.67
C GLY A 203 -20.21 5.17 11.55
N MET A 204 -21.42 5.54 11.12
CA MET A 204 -22.38 6.27 11.92
C MET A 204 -23.25 5.29 12.71
N ALA A 205 -23.31 5.46 14.03
CA ALA A 205 -24.21 4.69 14.87
C ALA A 205 -25.67 5.01 14.54
N SER A 206 -26.54 3.99 14.58
CA SER A 206 -27.96 4.10 14.21
C SER A 206 -28.74 5.10 15.06
N ASN A 207 -28.33 5.32 16.31
CA ASN A 207 -28.92 6.29 17.23
C ASN A 207 -28.34 7.71 17.08
N ILE A 208 -27.33 7.91 16.23
CA ILE A 208 -26.66 9.20 16.01
C ILE A 208 -26.93 9.75 14.61
N THR A 209 -27.02 8.86 13.62
CA THR A 209 -27.23 9.25 12.22
C THR A 209 -28.49 10.12 12.06
N PRO A 210 -28.41 11.30 11.42
CA PRO A 210 -29.58 12.14 11.24
C PRO A 210 -30.49 11.56 10.16
N LYS A 211 -31.79 11.88 10.22
CA LYS A 211 -32.73 11.60 9.13
C LYS A 211 -32.97 12.87 8.32
N LEU A 212 -32.37 12.95 7.14
CA LEU A 212 -32.37 14.13 6.27
C LEU A 212 -32.97 13.75 4.92
N ASP A 213 -33.97 14.51 4.45
CA ASP A 213 -34.74 14.21 3.24
C ASP A 213 -35.27 12.76 3.19
N GLY A 214 -35.65 12.25 4.37
CA GLY A 214 -36.12 10.88 4.54
C GLY A 214 -35.03 9.80 4.54
N LYS A 215 -33.75 10.17 4.44
CA LYS A 215 -32.60 9.25 4.36
C LYS A 215 -31.75 9.24 5.63
N THR A 216 -31.12 8.10 5.90
CA THR A 216 -30.11 7.94 6.96
C THR A 216 -28.73 7.73 6.36
N PHE A 217 -27.68 7.95 7.14
CA PHE A 217 -26.28 7.88 6.67
C PHE A 217 -25.53 6.76 7.39
N PHE A 218 -24.58 6.13 6.69
CA PHE A 218 -23.93 4.94 7.21
C PHE A 218 -22.43 5.08 7.50
N THR A 219 -21.66 5.70 6.60
CA THR A 219 -20.22 5.90 6.77
C THR A 219 -19.85 7.35 6.49
N TYR A 220 -18.69 7.75 7.00
CA TYR A 220 -18.09 9.04 6.71
C TYR A 220 -16.57 8.96 6.78
N THR A 221 -15.93 9.96 6.18
CA THR A 221 -14.53 10.29 6.43
C THR A 221 -14.42 11.66 7.08
N GLN A 222 -13.43 11.82 7.95
CA GLN A 222 -13.22 13.05 8.71
C GLN A 222 -11.73 13.35 8.80
N PHE A 223 -11.37 14.63 8.61
CA PHE A 223 -9.97 15.07 8.55
C PHE A 223 -9.79 16.41 9.24
N GLY A 224 -8.58 16.65 9.75
CA GLY A 224 -8.16 18.01 10.13
C GLY A 224 -7.84 18.85 8.90
N GLU A 225 -8.17 20.13 8.96
CA GLU A 225 -7.95 21.04 7.83
C GLU A 225 -6.46 21.29 7.51
N MET A 226 -5.62 21.37 8.53
CA MET A 226 -4.25 21.87 8.44
C MET A 226 -3.20 20.82 8.81
N HIS A 227 -2.08 20.84 8.10
CA HIS A 227 -0.82 20.18 8.46
C HIS A 227 0.17 21.26 8.92
N GLY A 228 0.24 21.49 10.24
CA GLY A 228 1.08 22.56 10.80
C GLY A 228 0.65 23.93 10.27
N THR A 229 1.50 24.53 9.45
CA THR A 229 1.29 25.87 8.87
C THR A 229 0.68 25.87 7.47
N HIS A 230 0.50 24.71 6.85
CA HIS A 230 -0.06 24.58 5.49
C HIS A 230 -1.33 23.74 5.50
N MET A 231 -2.12 23.83 4.42
CA MET A 231 -3.32 23.00 4.24
C MET A 231 -2.93 21.51 4.19
N ALA A 232 -3.76 20.64 4.77
CA ALA A 232 -3.54 19.20 4.76
C ALA A 232 -3.25 18.65 3.35
N THR A 233 -2.31 17.70 3.25
CA THR A 233 -1.96 17.08 1.96
C THR A 233 -2.94 15.96 1.62
N ILE A 234 -2.96 15.51 0.37
CA ILE A 234 -3.98 14.56 -0.11
C ILE A 234 -3.76 13.12 0.36
N GLY A 235 -2.59 12.81 0.92
CA GLY A 235 -2.18 11.44 1.25
C GLY A 235 -3.13 10.72 2.22
N VAL A 236 -3.37 11.32 3.38
CA VAL A 236 -4.29 10.77 4.40
C VAL A 236 -5.72 10.72 3.85
N ILE A 237 -6.14 11.76 3.13
CA ILE A 237 -7.48 11.81 2.52
C ILE A 237 -7.68 10.66 1.51
N ALA A 238 -6.69 10.42 0.65
CA ALA A 238 -6.73 9.34 -0.32
C ALA A 238 -6.74 7.96 0.36
N HIS A 239 -6.00 7.81 1.46
CA HIS A 239 -5.94 6.58 2.26
C HIS A 239 -7.31 6.24 2.88
N GLU A 240 -7.92 7.17 3.60
CA GLU A 240 -9.22 6.95 4.24
C GLU A 240 -10.34 6.76 3.20
N PHE A 241 -10.29 7.47 2.07
CA PHE A 241 -11.20 7.18 0.95
C PHE A 241 -11.03 5.73 0.43
N GLY A 242 -9.84 5.15 0.54
CA GLY A 242 -9.60 3.76 0.21
C GLY A 242 -10.41 2.81 1.09
N HIS A 243 -10.60 3.13 2.37
CA HIS A 243 -11.43 2.34 3.27
C HIS A 243 -12.92 2.39 2.91
N ASP A 244 -13.45 3.53 2.45
CA ASP A 244 -14.81 3.61 1.90
C ASP A 244 -14.99 2.74 0.64
N LEU A 245 -13.92 2.54 -0.13
CA LEU A 245 -13.92 1.58 -1.25
C LEU A 245 -13.77 0.11 -0.80
N GLY A 246 -13.72 -0.16 0.50
CA GLY A 246 -13.58 -1.49 1.08
C GLY A 246 -12.14 -2.02 1.13
N LEU A 247 -11.14 -1.12 1.08
CA LEU A 247 -9.75 -1.48 1.34
C LEU A 247 -9.48 -1.55 2.85
N VAL A 248 -8.43 -2.29 3.21
CA VAL A 248 -7.98 -2.47 4.59
C VAL A 248 -6.56 -1.94 4.74
N ASP A 249 -6.13 -1.72 5.97
CA ASP A 249 -4.74 -1.37 6.26
C ASP A 249 -3.79 -2.50 5.89
N LEU A 250 -2.73 -2.11 5.17
CA LEU A 250 -1.65 -2.97 4.71
C LEU A 250 -0.30 -2.60 5.35
N TYR A 251 -0.25 -1.63 6.27
CA TYR A 251 0.78 -1.61 7.31
C TYR A 251 0.45 -2.65 8.39
N ASN A 252 1.44 -3.06 9.19
CA ASN A 252 1.20 -4.00 10.28
C ASN A 252 0.53 -3.28 11.46
N THR A 253 -0.67 -3.69 11.86
CA THR A 253 -1.50 -2.98 12.85
C THR A 253 -1.22 -3.32 14.31
N SER A 254 -0.57 -4.45 14.59
CA SER A 254 -0.47 -4.98 15.97
C SER A 254 0.91 -5.57 16.31
N GLY A 255 1.98 -5.20 15.61
CA GLY A 255 3.30 -5.79 15.87
C GLY A 255 4.45 -5.22 15.04
N THR A 256 5.47 -6.04 14.83
CA THR A 256 6.72 -5.67 14.14
C THR A 256 6.55 -5.56 12.62
N GLY A 257 7.51 -4.92 11.95
CA GLY A 257 7.56 -4.75 10.50
C GLY A 257 6.63 -3.65 9.98
N SER A 258 6.87 -3.19 8.74
CA SER A 258 6.13 -2.07 8.14
C SER A 258 4.95 -2.50 7.26
N GLY A 259 4.61 -3.80 7.20
CA GLY A 259 3.62 -4.30 6.23
C GLY A 259 4.11 -4.08 4.80
N LEU A 260 3.32 -3.43 3.96
CA LEU A 260 3.74 -2.98 2.63
C LEU A 260 4.55 -1.67 2.65
N GLY A 261 4.71 -1.03 3.80
CA GLY A 261 5.52 0.19 3.94
C GLY A 261 5.18 1.23 2.89
N THR A 262 6.17 1.73 2.16
CA THR A 262 5.96 2.78 1.15
C THR A 262 5.25 2.28 -0.13
N PHE A 263 5.12 0.98 -0.34
CA PHE A 263 4.73 0.40 -1.64
C PHE A 263 3.21 0.38 -1.91
N SER A 264 2.41 0.85 -0.96
CA SER A 264 0.96 1.00 -1.09
C SER A 264 0.47 2.24 -0.37
N LEU A 265 -0.54 2.91 -0.95
CA LEU A 265 -1.32 3.94 -0.27
C LEU A 265 -1.94 3.44 1.03
N MET A 266 -2.42 2.19 1.06
CA MET A 266 -3.01 1.57 2.27
C MET A 266 -1.96 1.20 3.32
N ALA A 267 -0.74 1.72 3.17
CA ALA A 267 0.37 1.59 4.10
C ALA A 267 1.04 2.97 4.28
N LYS A 268 2.37 3.02 4.47
CA LYS A 268 3.10 4.29 4.57
C LYS A 268 3.19 5.07 3.24
N GLY A 269 2.71 4.51 2.13
CA GLY A 269 2.68 5.19 0.84
C GLY A 269 1.77 6.43 0.82
N ALA A 270 0.83 6.55 1.75
CA ALA A 270 0.05 7.79 1.96
C ALA A 270 0.94 9.02 2.23
N TRP A 271 2.10 8.82 2.84
CA TRP A 271 3.07 9.90 3.11
C TRP A 271 4.12 10.09 2.01
N GLY A 272 3.87 9.56 0.81
CA GLY A 272 4.76 9.69 -0.34
C GLY A 272 5.14 11.14 -0.64
N ILE A 273 6.39 11.33 -1.06
CA ILE A 273 6.96 12.63 -1.43
C ILE A 273 7.75 12.46 -2.72
N ALA A 274 7.36 13.17 -3.77
CA ALA A 274 8.08 13.19 -5.04
C ALA A 274 9.10 14.32 -5.07
N ALA A 275 10.07 14.25 -6.00
CA ALA A 275 10.98 15.37 -6.23
C ALA A 275 10.18 16.65 -6.57
N GLY A 276 10.50 17.74 -5.90
CA GLY A 276 9.79 19.02 -6.02
C GLY A 276 8.59 19.21 -5.08
N ASP A 277 8.20 18.19 -4.31
CA ASP A 277 7.24 18.39 -3.22
C ASP A 277 7.90 19.08 -2.02
N SER A 278 7.13 19.93 -1.35
CA SER A 278 7.53 20.59 -0.10
C SER A 278 7.17 19.76 1.13
N TYR A 279 6.13 18.92 1.04
CA TYR A 279 5.53 18.24 2.19
C TYR A 279 5.19 16.78 1.90
N PRO A 280 5.34 15.88 2.89
CA PRO A 280 4.88 14.50 2.80
C PRO A 280 3.38 14.39 2.51
N GLY A 281 3.01 13.42 1.67
CA GLY A 281 1.63 13.16 1.26
C GLY A 281 1.09 14.11 0.20
N GLN A 282 1.90 15.02 -0.36
CA GLN A 282 1.52 15.76 -1.58
C GLN A 282 1.45 14.84 -2.80
N THR A 283 2.36 13.86 -2.88
CA THR A 283 2.35 12.81 -3.90
C THR A 283 2.31 11.44 -3.22
N PRO A 284 1.15 11.00 -2.72
CA PRO A 284 1.02 9.65 -2.17
C PRO A 284 1.33 8.61 -3.24
N ILE A 285 1.88 7.47 -2.84
CA ILE A 285 2.24 6.38 -3.74
C ILE A 285 0.97 5.62 -4.18
N LEU A 286 0.98 5.07 -5.39
CA LEU A 286 -0.20 4.35 -5.91
C LEU A 286 -0.50 3.10 -5.08
N LEU A 287 -1.77 2.68 -5.13
CA LEU A 287 -2.25 1.40 -4.63
C LEU A 287 -1.38 0.24 -5.13
N ASP A 288 -1.22 -0.78 -4.28
CA ASP A 288 -0.62 -2.06 -4.66
C ASP A 288 -1.59 -2.89 -5.52
N ALA A 289 -1.05 -3.96 -6.11
CA ALA A 289 -1.80 -4.88 -6.96
C ALA A 289 -3.04 -5.49 -6.28
N TYR A 290 -2.97 -5.88 -5.00
CA TYR A 290 -4.11 -6.45 -4.30
C TYR A 290 -5.23 -5.41 -4.17
N SER A 291 -4.89 -4.21 -3.73
CA SER A 291 -5.87 -3.13 -3.56
C SER A 291 -6.55 -2.76 -4.88
N LYS A 292 -5.81 -2.67 -5.99
CA LYS A 292 -6.37 -2.44 -7.33
C LYS A 292 -7.34 -3.54 -7.77
N VAL A 293 -6.99 -4.80 -7.54
CA VAL A 293 -7.88 -5.93 -7.86
C VAL A 293 -9.12 -5.93 -6.98
N LYS A 294 -8.96 -5.66 -5.67
CA LYS A 294 -10.04 -5.69 -4.67
C LYS A 294 -11.16 -4.70 -4.99
N ILE A 295 -10.84 -3.50 -5.47
CA ILE A 295 -11.83 -2.46 -5.81
C ILE A 295 -12.33 -2.54 -7.26
N GLY A 296 -11.94 -3.58 -8.01
CA GLY A 296 -12.31 -3.78 -9.40
C GLY A 296 -11.60 -2.87 -10.42
N ALA A 297 -10.53 -2.18 -10.00
CA ALA A 297 -9.77 -1.32 -10.91
C ALA A 297 -9.07 -2.13 -12.00
N VAL A 298 -8.60 -3.32 -11.68
CA VAL A 298 -7.94 -4.22 -12.63
C VAL A 298 -8.47 -5.63 -12.46
N THR A 299 -8.90 -6.25 -13.55
CA THR A 299 -9.17 -7.69 -13.58
C THR A 299 -7.82 -8.39 -13.86
N PRO A 300 -7.30 -9.20 -12.92
CA PRO A 300 -5.98 -9.78 -13.10
C PRO A 300 -6.00 -10.89 -14.15
N LYS A 301 -4.96 -10.95 -14.98
CA LYS A 301 -4.75 -12.07 -15.91
C LYS A 301 -4.24 -13.27 -15.13
N VAL A 302 -5.04 -14.32 -15.01
CA VAL A 302 -4.61 -15.59 -14.40
C VAL A 302 -3.65 -16.28 -15.35
N VAL A 303 -2.48 -16.67 -14.85
CA VAL A 303 -1.44 -17.37 -15.62
C VAL A 303 -1.39 -18.83 -15.21
N ASN A 304 -1.51 -19.73 -16.19
CA ASN A 304 -1.26 -21.14 -15.99
C ASN A 304 0.26 -21.40 -15.94
N THR A 305 0.75 -21.96 -14.84
CA THR A 305 2.17 -22.25 -14.63
C THR A 305 2.53 -23.71 -14.86
N THR A 306 1.64 -24.55 -15.41
CA THR A 306 2.00 -25.91 -15.85
C THR A 306 2.80 -25.91 -17.14
N VAL A 307 2.72 -24.84 -17.92
CA VAL A 307 3.48 -24.60 -19.15
C VAL A 307 4.29 -23.33 -19.03
N THR A 308 5.47 -23.32 -19.66
CA THR A 308 6.29 -22.11 -19.72
C THR A 308 5.70 -21.13 -20.73
N SER A 309 5.51 -19.88 -20.31
CA SER A 309 5.00 -18.79 -21.14
C SER A 309 5.66 -17.46 -20.80
N THR A 310 5.80 -16.59 -21.80
CA THR A 310 6.23 -15.21 -21.61
C THR A 310 5.01 -14.32 -21.44
N GLN A 311 5.01 -13.47 -20.41
CA GLN A 311 3.97 -12.50 -20.13
C GLN A 311 4.56 -11.09 -20.18
N THR A 312 3.84 -10.15 -20.78
CA THR A 312 4.20 -8.73 -20.79
C THR A 312 3.27 -7.97 -19.84
N LEU A 313 3.85 -7.16 -18.95
CA LEU A 313 3.14 -6.31 -18.01
C LEU A 313 3.38 -4.83 -18.35
N TYR A 314 2.31 -4.12 -18.65
CA TYR A 314 2.32 -2.67 -18.80
C TYR A 314 2.07 -1.99 -17.46
N ALA A 315 2.87 -0.98 -17.14
CA ALA A 315 2.74 -0.21 -15.91
C ALA A 315 1.34 0.42 -15.83
N GLY A 316 0.71 0.30 -14.66
CA GLY A 316 -0.64 0.83 -14.41
C GLY A 316 -1.79 -0.09 -14.85
N SER A 317 -1.65 -0.89 -15.91
CA SER A 317 -2.79 -1.63 -16.48
C SER A 317 -2.77 -3.14 -16.30
N THR A 318 -1.59 -3.77 -16.30
CA THR A 318 -1.50 -5.23 -16.25
C THR A 318 -1.15 -5.72 -14.86
N ILE A 319 -1.99 -6.61 -14.32
CA ILE A 319 -1.70 -7.40 -13.12
C ILE A 319 -1.82 -8.87 -13.50
N LEU A 320 -0.78 -9.66 -13.23
CA LEU A 320 -0.84 -11.10 -13.36
C LEU A 320 -1.24 -11.73 -12.02
N ARG A 321 -1.96 -12.85 -12.09
CA ARG A 321 -2.29 -13.68 -10.93
C ARG A 321 -1.80 -15.11 -11.15
N ILE A 322 -1.11 -15.65 -10.15
CA ILE A 322 -0.72 -17.06 -10.10
C ILE A 322 -1.46 -17.69 -8.93
N ASN A 323 -2.36 -18.61 -9.25
CA ASN A 323 -3.04 -19.41 -8.24
C ASN A 323 -2.10 -20.48 -7.68
N THR A 324 -2.35 -20.90 -6.45
CA THR A 324 -1.62 -21.99 -5.81
C THR A 324 -2.58 -23.13 -5.45
N SER A 325 -2.04 -24.25 -4.97
CA SER A 325 -2.85 -25.33 -4.41
C SER A 325 -3.58 -24.92 -3.11
N SER A 326 -3.12 -23.85 -2.44
CA SER A 326 -3.84 -23.24 -1.32
C SER A 326 -4.84 -22.22 -1.87
N PRO A 327 -6.16 -22.45 -1.80
CA PRO A 327 -7.15 -21.57 -2.43
C PRO A 327 -7.16 -20.15 -1.82
N LYS A 328 -6.63 -20.01 -0.59
CA LYS A 328 -6.55 -18.74 0.13
C LYS A 328 -5.22 -18.01 -0.08
N GLU A 329 -4.25 -18.62 -0.75
CA GLU A 329 -2.94 -18.01 -1.05
C GLU A 329 -2.65 -17.97 -2.55
N TYR A 330 -2.26 -16.80 -3.04
CA TYR A 330 -1.94 -16.59 -4.45
C TYR A 330 -0.93 -15.45 -4.60
N PHE A 331 -0.35 -15.33 -5.80
CA PHE A 331 0.61 -14.27 -6.11
C PHE A 331 0.00 -13.27 -7.09
N LEU A 332 0.30 -11.99 -6.87
CA LEU A 332 0.03 -10.91 -7.81
C LEU A 332 1.35 -10.28 -8.26
N ILE A 333 1.45 -9.95 -9.54
CA ILE A 333 2.62 -9.32 -10.12
C ILE A 333 2.16 -8.07 -10.88
N GLU A 334 2.80 -6.94 -10.62
CA GLU A 334 2.54 -5.70 -11.35
C GLU A 334 3.85 -5.00 -11.73
N ASN A 335 3.81 -4.19 -12.80
CA ASN A 335 4.92 -3.35 -13.22
C ASN A 335 4.80 -1.96 -12.56
N ARG A 336 5.77 -1.62 -11.69
CA ARG A 336 5.84 -0.33 -10.99
C ARG A 336 6.95 0.52 -11.60
N GLN A 337 6.58 1.69 -12.13
CA GLN A 337 7.50 2.67 -12.72
C GLN A 337 7.28 4.05 -12.08
N PHE A 338 8.27 4.93 -12.13
CA PHE A 338 8.21 6.28 -11.53
C PHE A 338 7.37 7.25 -12.38
N ILE A 339 6.13 6.89 -12.64
CA ILE A 339 5.16 7.64 -13.45
C ILE A 339 3.98 8.07 -12.58
N GLY A 340 3.38 9.22 -12.90
CA GLY A 340 2.26 9.75 -12.11
C GLY A 340 2.60 9.89 -10.62
N PHE A 341 1.71 9.39 -9.77
CA PHE A 341 1.89 9.36 -8.32
C PHE A 341 3.01 8.42 -7.83
N ASP A 342 3.38 7.39 -8.61
CA ASP A 342 4.52 6.53 -8.28
C ASP A 342 5.88 7.20 -8.47
N LYS A 343 5.93 8.46 -8.96
CA LYS A 343 7.15 9.29 -8.88
C LYS A 343 7.70 9.38 -7.45
N ALA A 344 6.84 9.33 -6.43
CA ALA A 344 7.27 9.33 -5.03
C ALA A 344 8.06 8.08 -4.62
N LEU A 345 7.91 6.94 -5.33
CA LEU A 345 8.74 5.75 -5.08
C LEU A 345 10.22 6.00 -5.37
N ALA A 346 10.57 6.97 -6.22
CA ALA A 346 11.97 7.28 -6.53
C ALA A 346 12.77 7.73 -5.29
N SER A 347 12.10 8.19 -4.23
CA SER A 347 12.72 8.50 -2.93
C SER A 347 13.07 7.26 -2.11
N LYS A 348 12.43 6.10 -2.38
CA LYS A 348 12.54 4.86 -1.60
C LYS A 348 13.03 3.64 -2.39
N VAL A 349 13.07 3.70 -3.71
CA VAL A 349 13.50 2.62 -4.59
C VAL A 349 14.46 3.16 -5.65
N PHE A 350 15.53 2.43 -5.97
CA PHE A 350 16.53 2.88 -6.94
C PHE A 350 16.07 2.83 -8.40
N LYS A 351 15.26 1.83 -8.75
CA LYS A 351 14.77 1.60 -10.12
C LYS A 351 13.34 1.09 -10.09
N GLY A 352 12.57 1.39 -11.14
CA GLY A 352 11.31 0.70 -11.40
C GLY A 352 11.53 -0.79 -11.70
N GLY A 353 10.46 -1.57 -11.73
CA GLY A 353 10.56 -3.01 -11.91
C GLY A 353 9.25 -3.72 -11.65
N LEU A 354 9.30 -5.06 -11.63
CA LEU A 354 8.15 -5.87 -11.24
C LEU A 354 8.08 -5.98 -9.72
N ALA A 355 6.94 -5.63 -9.14
CA ALA A 355 6.61 -5.94 -7.74
C ALA A 355 5.89 -7.28 -7.69
N VAL A 356 6.23 -8.11 -6.69
CA VAL A 356 5.59 -9.40 -6.46
C VAL A 356 4.98 -9.42 -5.08
N TYR A 357 3.68 -9.70 -5.01
CA TYR A 357 2.91 -9.76 -3.78
C TYR A 357 2.42 -11.19 -3.57
N ARG A 358 2.58 -11.72 -2.37
CA ARG A 358 1.85 -12.89 -1.89
C ARG A 358 0.62 -12.40 -1.13
N VAL A 359 -0.55 -12.84 -1.55
CA VAL A 359 -1.82 -12.58 -0.85
C VAL A 359 -2.20 -13.82 -0.05
N ASN A 360 -2.60 -13.64 1.20
CA ASN A 360 -3.08 -14.70 2.11
C ASN A 360 -4.38 -14.27 2.79
N THR A 361 -5.50 -14.72 2.24
CA THR A 361 -6.86 -14.38 2.68
C THR A 361 -7.29 -15.11 3.96
N ASN A 362 -6.40 -15.85 4.63
CA ASN A 362 -6.63 -16.29 6.00
C ASN A 362 -6.58 -15.11 7.00
N TYR A 363 -6.02 -13.97 6.60
CA TYR A 363 -5.96 -12.76 7.40
C TYR A 363 -6.83 -11.67 6.78
N GLY A 364 -7.57 -10.92 7.62
CA GLY A 364 -8.39 -9.78 7.16
C GLY A 364 -7.59 -8.51 6.83
N GLY A 365 -6.30 -8.46 7.22
CA GLY A 365 -5.40 -7.34 7.01
C GLY A 365 -3.97 -7.70 7.42
N ASN A 366 -3.07 -6.72 7.41
CA ASN A 366 -1.69 -6.92 7.85
C ASN A 366 -1.57 -6.69 9.37
N GLN A 367 -1.27 -7.75 10.13
CA GLN A 367 -1.21 -7.66 11.60
C GLN A 367 0.23 -7.52 12.10
N THR A 368 1.09 -8.47 11.73
CA THR A 368 2.52 -8.50 12.07
C THR A 368 3.29 -9.36 11.06
N VAL A 369 4.62 -9.34 11.08
CA VAL A 369 5.44 -10.18 10.19
C VAL A 369 5.01 -11.65 10.28
N GLY A 370 4.68 -12.24 9.13
CA GLY A 370 4.20 -13.63 9.03
C GLY A 370 2.68 -13.82 9.17
N LYS A 371 1.95 -12.83 9.69
CA LYS A 371 0.47 -12.80 9.75
C LYS A 371 -0.06 -11.60 8.94
N GLN A 372 -0.05 -11.75 7.63
CA GLN A 372 -0.30 -10.67 6.69
C GLN A 372 -1.24 -11.11 5.58
N LEU A 373 -2.24 -10.27 5.28
CA LEU A 373 -3.07 -10.40 4.09
C LEU A 373 -2.24 -10.18 2.82
N VAL A 374 -1.34 -9.21 2.79
CA VAL A 374 -0.46 -8.93 1.63
C VAL A 374 0.98 -8.77 2.10
N THR A 375 1.86 -9.61 1.58
CA THR A 375 3.31 -9.52 1.78
C THR A 375 3.98 -9.22 0.44
N MET A 376 4.83 -8.20 0.38
CA MET A 376 5.70 -7.98 -0.77
C MET A 376 6.95 -8.85 -0.66
N LEU A 377 7.28 -9.59 -1.73
CA LEU A 377 8.49 -10.40 -1.81
C LEU A 377 9.63 -9.57 -2.41
N GLU A 378 10.32 -8.82 -1.56
CA GLU A 378 11.34 -7.85 -1.96
C GLU A 378 12.54 -8.50 -2.68
N ALA A 379 12.80 -8.12 -3.94
CA ALA A 379 13.87 -8.71 -4.75
C ALA A 379 15.26 -8.56 -4.11
N ASN A 380 15.51 -7.46 -3.41
CA ASN A 380 16.77 -7.23 -2.71
C ASN A 380 16.96 -8.10 -1.48
N GLN A 381 15.95 -8.80 -0.96
CA GLN A 381 16.15 -9.68 0.20
C GLN A 381 17.18 -10.78 -0.11
N GLY A 382 17.26 -11.28 -1.35
CA GLY A 382 18.30 -12.23 -1.75
C GLY A 382 19.69 -11.64 -1.89
N ILE A 383 19.79 -10.32 -2.10
CA ILE A 383 21.06 -9.58 -2.21
C ILE A 383 21.52 -9.09 -0.82
N ALA A 384 20.57 -8.67 0.02
CA ALA A 384 20.79 -8.08 1.33
C ALA A 384 20.83 -9.10 2.47
N GLY A 385 20.22 -10.26 2.29
CA GLY A 385 20.11 -11.32 3.31
C GLY A 385 18.92 -11.15 4.26
N TYR A 386 18.20 -10.03 4.21
CA TYR A 386 17.04 -9.75 5.06
C TYR A 386 15.99 -8.92 4.32
N SER A 387 14.73 -8.99 4.79
CA SER A 387 13.63 -8.15 4.31
C SER A 387 13.70 -6.77 4.99
N GLN A 388 13.71 -5.71 4.19
CA GLN A 388 13.70 -4.34 4.71
C GLN A 388 12.33 -3.95 5.28
N LEU A 389 11.24 -4.48 4.70
CA LEU A 389 9.89 -4.28 5.24
C LEU A 389 9.72 -4.93 6.61
N ASN A 390 10.26 -6.15 6.81
CA ASN A 390 10.19 -6.83 8.11
C ASN A 390 11.05 -6.16 9.18
N SER A 391 12.15 -5.52 8.80
CA SER A 391 13.01 -4.75 9.73
C SER A 391 12.57 -3.30 9.91
N SER A 392 11.44 -2.88 9.32
CA SER A 392 10.96 -1.49 9.32
C SER A 392 11.98 -0.47 8.79
N SER A 393 12.90 -0.92 7.94
CA SER A 393 13.90 -0.07 7.31
C SER A 393 13.23 0.99 6.42
N THR A 394 13.72 2.22 6.50
CA THR A 394 13.27 3.35 5.68
C THR A 394 14.25 3.71 4.56
N LEU A 395 15.35 2.95 4.45
CA LEU A 395 16.43 3.15 3.49
C LEU A 395 15.96 2.83 2.07
N LYS A 396 16.55 3.53 1.11
CA LYS A 396 16.33 3.26 -0.31
C LYS A 396 16.74 1.83 -0.67
N SER A 397 15.95 1.15 -1.48
CA SER A 397 16.07 -0.30 -1.73
C SER A 397 16.06 -0.67 -3.21
N ASP A 398 16.56 -1.86 -3.54
CA ASP A 398 16.37 -2.54 -4.82
C ASP A 398 15.21 -3.55 -4.74
N ALA A 399 14.08 -3.16 -4.16
CA ALA A 399 12.98 -4.08 -3.83
C ALA A 399 12.25 -4.71 -5.03
N LEU A 400 12.41 -4.17 -6.24
CA LEU A 400 11.71 -4.62 -7.44
C LEU A 400 12.58 -5.53 -8.31
N TYR A 401 11.96 -6.49 -9.01
CA TYR A 401 12.67 -7.40 -9.92
C TYR A 401 12.86 -6.74 -11.28
N TYR A 402 14.09 -6.75 -11.79
CA TYR A 402 14.43 -6.22 -13.12
C TYR A 402 15.77 -6.75 -13.63
N VAL A 403 15.95 -6.82 -14.94
CA VAL A 403 17.28 -7.10 -15.52
C VAL A 403 18.14 -5.84 -15.40
N GLY A 404 19.27 -5.94 -14.72
CA GLY A 404 20.21 -4.83 -14.57
C GLY A 404 21.15 -5.03 -13.38
N THR A 405 21.76 -3.92 -12.97
CA THR A 405 22.64 -3.87 -11.80
C THR A 405 21.95 -3.06 -10.72
N GLY A 406 21.86 -3.62 -9.52
CA GLY A 406 21.33 -2.94 -8.33
C GLY A 406 22.31 -1.92 -7.75
N SER A 407 21.86 -1.17 -6.74
CA SER A 407 22.61 -0.12 -6.06
C SER A 407 23.96 -0.57 -5.48
N ARG A 408 24.11 -1.86 -5.17
CA ARG A 408 25.34 -2.45 -4.62
C ARG A 408 26.34 -2.92 -5.69
N GLY A 409 26.16 -2.54 -6.96
CA GLY A 409 27.01 -2.98 -8.07
C GLY A 409 26.86 -4.47 -8.43
N LYS A 410 25.93 -5.19 -7.78
CA LYS A 410 25.62 -6.59 -8.06
C LYS A 410 24.48 -6.71 -9.07
N ALA A 411 24.45 -7.80 -9.82
CA ALA A 411 23.30 -8.12 -10.67
C ALA A 411 22.02 -8.17 -9.83
N GLN A 412 20.97 -7.51 -10.33
CA GLN A 412 19.69 -7.49 -9.67
C GLN A 412 19.03 -8.87 -9.70
N GLN A 413 18.29 -9.20 -8.64
CA GLN A 413 17.54 -10.44 -8.61
C GLN A 413 16.40 -10.42 -9.63
N ILE A 414 16.41 -11.42 -10.52
CA ILE A 414 15.40 -11.60 -11.56
C ILE A 414 14.56 -12.86 -11.36
N TYR A 415 14.92 -13.72 -10.39
CA TYR A 415 14.27 -15.00 -10.14
C TYR A 415 13.45 -14.98 -8.85
N LEU A 416 12.31 -15.68 -8.87
CA LEU A 416 11.55 -16.07 -7.68
C LEU A 416 11.07 -17.52 -7.84
N ASN A 417 11.38 -18.38 -6.88
CA ASN A 417 10.88 -19.75 -6.76
C ASN A 417 11.05 -20.28 -5.31
N ASN A 418 10.98 -21.59 -5.12
CA ASN A 418 11.12 -22.26 -3.83
C ASN A 418 12.54 -22.26 -3.23
N ARG A 419 13.52 -21.79 -3.98
CA ARG A 419 14.95 -21.81 -3.66
C ARG A 419 15.57 -20.42 -3.65
N THR A 420 14.84 -19.39 -4.05
CA THR A 420 15.30 -18.00 -3.96
C THR A 420 15.12 -17.47 -2.54
N ASN A 421 15.80 -16.37 -2.24
CA ASN A 421 15.50 -15.50 -1.11
C ASN A 421 15.08 -14.14 -1.71
N PRO A 422 13.86 -13.62 -1.47
CA PRO A 422 12.77 -14.27 -0.76
C PRO A 422 12.32 -15.54 -1.49
N SER A 423 11.74 -16.48 -0.74
CA SER A 423 11.17 -17.70 -1.30
C SER A 423 9.67 -17.51 -1.57
N ASN A 424 9.12 -18.30 -2.49
CA ASN A 424 7.68 -18.36 -2.74
C ASN A 424 6.92 -19.33 -1.79
N ARG A 425 7.50 -19.68 -0.63
CA ARG A 425 6.89 -20.60 0.34
C ARG A 425 5.53 -20.09 0.83
N LEU A 426 4.54 -20.98 0.92
CA LEU A 426 3.20 -20.69 1.44
C LEU A 426 3.16 -20.78 2.97
N SER A 427 2.09 -20.28 3.60
CA SER A 427 1.97 -20.30 5.05
C SER A 427 1.80 -21.72 5.62
N ASN A 428 1.23 -22.65 4.85
CA ASN A 428 1.19 -24.09 5.19
C ASN A 428 2.54 -24.81 5.06
N GLY A 429 3.57 -24.10 4.60
CA GLY A 429 4.93 -24.59 4.47
C GLY A 429 5.27 -25.35 3.19
N THR A 430 4.29 -25.54 2.31
CA THR A 430 4.51 -26.08 0.97
C THR A 430 5.04 -25.01 0.02
N TYR A 431 5.48 -25.44 -1.16
CA TYR A 431 5.93 -24.57 -2.23
C TYR A 431 5.04 -24.74 -3.46
N PRO A 432 4.58 -23.63 -4.06
CA PRO A 432 3.83 -23.71 -5.30
C PRO A 432 4.80 -24.06 -6.44
N ASN A 433 4.36 -24.94 -7.36
CA ASN A 433 5.16 -25.35 -8.51
C ASN A 433 5.13 -24.28 -9.62
N PHE A 434 5.79 -23.14 -9.36
CA PHE A 434 6.09 -22.17 -10.39
C PHE A 434 7.47 -21.55 -10.22
N SER A 435 8.00 -21.09 -11.34
CA SER A 435 9.15 -20.22 -11.42
C SER A 435 8.79 -18.92 -12.11
N PHE A 436 9.47 -17.85 -11.70
CA PHE A 436 9.33 -16.51 -12.22
C PHE A 436 10.72 -16.01 -12.61
N ARG A 437 10.86 -15.48 -13.83
CA ARG A 437 12.10 -14.88 -14.32
C ARG A 437 11.84 -13.62 -15.13
N VAL A 438 12.32 -12.47 -14.66
CA VAL A 438 12.28 -11.21 -15.44
C VAL A 438 13.31 -11.25 -16.56
N THR A 439 12.92 -10.82 -17.76
CA THR A 439 13.78 -10.86 -18.96
C THR A 439 14.13 -9.48 -19.52
N THR A 440 13.53 -8.41 -19.01
CA THR A 440 13.71 -7.04 -19.52
C THR A 440 14.24 -6.08 -18.45
N LYS A 441 14.87 -5.00 -18.91
CA LYS A 441 15.21 -3.82 -18.09
C LYS A 441 13.93 -3.10 -17.63
N PRO A 442 14.00 -2.21 -16.61
CA PRO A 442 12.86 -1.38 -16.21
C PRO A 442 12.32 -0.54 -17.37
N GLY A 443 10.99 -0.45 -17.49
CA GLY A 443 10.33 0.32 -18.54
C GLY A 443 8.81 0.26 -18.45
N ALA A 444 8.14 1.06 -19.29
CA ALA A 444 6.67 1.12 -19.35
C ALA A 444 6.03 -0.25 -19.62
N SER A 445 6.73 -1.13 -20.34
CA SER A 445 6.45 -2.55 -20.42
C SER A 445 7.63 -3.36 -19.90
N MET A 446 7.34 -4.49 -19.26
CA MET A 446 8.35 -5.45 -18.83
C MET A 446 7.86 -6.86 -19.09
N SER A 447 8.79 -7.79 -19.36
CA SER A 447 8.46 -9.17 -19.65
C SER A 447 8.99 -10.12 -18.57
N VAL A 448 8.18 -11.12 -18.28
CA VAL A 448 8.48 -12.20 -17.34
C VAL A 448 8.19 -13.54 -17.99
N VAL A 449 9.09 -14.50 -17.78
CA VAL A 449 8.83 -15.92 -18.08
C VAL A 449 8.28 -16.58 -16.84
N LEU A 450 7.12 -17.21 -16.97
CA LEU A 450 6.41 -17.96 -15.94
C LEU A 450 6.23 -19.40 -16.42
N GLY A 451 6.37 -20.36 -15.52
CA GLY A 451 6.20 -21.78 -15.85
C GLY A 451 6.49 -22.66 -14.64
N PRO A 452 6.56 -24.00 -14.82
CA PRO A 452 6.87 -24.90 -13.72
C PRO A 452 8.31 -24.69 -13.21
N ALA A 453 8.57 -25.12 -11.98
CA ALA A 453 9.90 -25.03 -11.38
C ALA A 453 10.70 -26.31 -11.65
N TYR A 454 11.66 -26.25 -12.56
CA TYR A 454 12.62 -27.32 -12.85
C TYR A 454 13.94 -27.04 -12.12
N PRO A 455 14.34 -27.88 -11.16
CA PRO A 455 15.60 -27.70 -10.46
C PRO A 455 16.79 -28.06 -11.34
N VAL A 456 17.93 -27.42 -11.08
CA VAL A 456 19.21 -27.89 -11.63
C VAL A 456 19.57 -29.24 -11.01
N SER A 457 19.88 -30.23 -11.85
CA SER A 457 20.35 -31.55 -11.43
C SER A 457 21.86 -31.70 -11.58
N ARG A 458 22.48 -31.02 -12.55
CA ARG A 458 23.92 -31.08 -12.80
C ARG A 458 24.44 -29.79 -13.44
N MET A 459 25.72 -29.48 -13.19
CA MET A 459 26.48 -28.45 -13.89
C MET A 459 27.84 -29.02 -14.30
N THR A 460 28.33 -28.65 -15.49
CA THR A 460 29.65 -29.03 -15.98
C THR A 460 30.35 -27.84 -16.64
N LEU A 461 31.64 -27.66 -16.36
CA LEU A 461 32.51 -26.71 -17.06
C LEU A 461 33.02 -27.29 -18.38
N ASN A 462 33.23 -26.44 -19.39
CA ASN A 462 33.74 -26.89 -20.69
C ASN A 462 35.23 -27.30 -20.66
N ARG A 463 35.94 -27.06 -19.56
CA ARG A 463 37.34 -27.43 -19.33
C ARG A 463 37.56 -27.78 -17.86
N SER A 464 38.41 -28.77 -17.61
CA SER A 464 38.89 -29.16 -16.27
C SER A 464 40.19 -28.43 -15.86
N GLY A 465 40.91 -27.84 -16.81
CA GLY A 465 42.07 -26.98 -16.59
C GLY A 465 42.33 -26.03 -17.77
N VAL A 466 42.92 -24.87 -17.50
CA VAL A 466 43.23 -23.87 -18.53
C VAL A 466 44.60 -23.24 -18.26
N TYR A 467 45.44 -23.17 -19.30
CA TYR A 467 46.64 -22.34 -19.33
C TYR A 467 46.30 -21.01 -20.01
N ILE A 468 46.59 -19.89 -19.35
CA ILE A 468 46.41 -18.54 -19.91
C ILE A 468 47.67 -17.72 -19.73
N LYS A 469 48.04 -16.91 -20.73
CA LYS A 469 49.15 -15.96 -20.56
C LYS A 469 48.73 -14.76 -19.72
N THR A 470 49.69 -14.10 -19.10
CA THR A 470 49.43 -12.81 -18.42
C THR A 470 48.70 -11.82 -19.34
N ASN A 471 47.74 -11.09 -18.77
CA ASN A 471 46.87 -10.12 -19.46
C ASN A 471 45.95 -10.70 -20.57
N THR A 472 45.91 -12.01 -20.76
CA THR A 472 44.96 -12.66 -21.67
C THR A 472 43.71 -13.12 -20.92
N SER A 473 42.64 -13.44 -21.66
CA SER A 473 41.39 -13.91 -21.09
C SER A 473 40.89 -15.20 -21.74
N PHE A 474 40.19 -16.02 -20.95
CA PHE A 474 39.53 -17.24 -21.40
C PHE A 474 38.05 -17.22 -21.00
N GLN A 475 37.16 -17.62 -21.92
CA GLN A 475 35.74 -17.73 -21.62
C GLN A 475 35.42 -19.13 -21.10
N MET A 476 35.18 -19.24 -19.80
CA MET A 476 34.69 -20.48 -19.20
C MET A 476 33.18 -20.58 -19.44
N ILE A 477 32.73 -21.74 -19.92
CA ILE A 477 31.32 -22.01 -20.20
C ILE A 477 30.85 -23.08 -19.22
N ALA A 478 29.82 -22.74 -18.45
CA ALA A 478 29.15 -23.67 -17.55
C ALA A 478 27.81 -24.12 -18.18
N THR A 479 27.66 -25.43 -18.34
CA THR A 479 26.45 -26.05 -18.92
C THR A 479 25.58 -26.60 -17.80
N ILE A 480 24.30 -26.22 -17.79
CA ILE A 480 23.33 -26.61 -16.76
C ILE A 480 22.38 -27.67 -17.31
N THR A 481 22.17 -28.74 -16.54
CA THR A 481 21.22 -29.81 -16.81
C THR A 481 20.10 -29.82 -15.75
N PRO A 482 18.83 -30.01 -16.13
CA PRO A 482 18.34 -30.03 -17.50
C PRO A 482 18.42 -28.65 -18.15
N SER A 483 18.45 -28.59 -19.49
CA SER A 483 18.48 -27.32 -20.22
C SER A 483 17.22 -26.46 -19.98
N ILE A 484 16.15 -27.03 -19.44
CA ILE A 484 14.92 -26.34 -19.05
C ILE A 484 14.91 -25.86 -17.59
N ALA A 485 16.02 -26.01 -16.84
CA ALA A 485 16.10 -25.57 -15.45
C ALA A 485 15.65 -24.11 -15.31
N SER A 486 14.80 -23.83 -14.32
CA SER A 486 14.10 -22.56 -14.20
C SER A 486 15.00 -21.42 -13.68
N ASN A 487 16.00 -21.74 -12.88
CA ASN A 487 17.04 -20.80 -12.44
C ASN A 487 18.42 -21.31 -12.86
N LYS A 488 18.96 -20.66 -13.90
CA LYS A 488 20.29 -20.96 -14.47
C LYS A 488 21.38 -20.00 -14.00
N GLY A 489 21.11 -19.22 -12.97
CA GLY A 489 22.09 -18.28 -12.44
C GLY A 489 23.33 -19.01 -11.91
N ILE A 490 24.51 -18.45 -12.17
CA ILE A 490 25.79 -19.00 -11.73
C ILE A 490 26.56 -17.89 -11.00
N ILE A 491 27.13 -18.24 -9.85
CA ILE A 491 28.04 -17.41 -9.08
C ILE A 491 29.44 -17.92 -9.35
N TRP A 492 30.30 -17.02 -9.82
CA TRP A 492 31.72 -17.29 -10.08
C TRP A 492 32.58 -16.71 -8.96
N THR A 493 33.55 -17.49 -8.49
CA THR A 493 34.54 -17.05 -7.49
C THR A 493 35.94 -17.52 -7.87
N THR A 494 36.96 -16.76 -7.47
CA THR A 494 38.38 -17.13 -7.61
C THR A 494 39.00 -17.37 -6.24
N SER A 495 39.88 -18.36 -6.12
CA SER A 495 40.68 -18.57 -4.91
C SER A 495 41.76 -17.50 -4.72
N ASN A 496 42.20 -16.84 -5.81
CA ASN A 496 43.21 -15.79 -5.76
C ASN A 496 43.04 -14.77 -6.91
N SER A 497 42.41 -13.63 -6.61
CA SER A 497 42.17 -12.55 -7.58
C SER A 497 43.44 -11.83 -8.05
N LYS A 498 44.56 -11.98 -7.34
CA LYS A 498 45.87 -11.44 -7.78
C LYS A 498 46.49 -12.27 -8.90
N ILE A 499 46.11 -13.54 -9.02
CA ILE A 499 46.58 -14.46 -10.08
C ILE A 499 45.59 -14.49 -11.23
N ALA A 500 44.31 -14.75 -10.96
CA ALA A 500 43.27 -14.75 -11.98
C ALA A 500 41.95 -14.21 -11.43
N THR A 501 41.30 -13.34 -12.20
CA THR A 501 39.96 -12.82 -11.92
C THR A 501 38.93 -13.51 -12.80
N VAL A 502 37.68 -13.61 -12.36
CA VAL A 502 36.54 -14.10 -13.16
C VAL A 502 35.38 -13.12 -13.04
N ASP A 503 34.75 -12.77 -14.17
CA ASP A 503 33.56 -11.91 -14.17
C ASP A 503 32.25 -12.70 -14.01
N ALA A 504 31.12 -11.98 -13.93
CA ALA A 504 29.79 -12.59 -13.78
C ALA A 504 29.35 -13.45 -14.98
N LYS A 505 30.02 -13.33 -16.13
CA LYS A 505 29.76 -14.11 -17.35
C LYS A 505 30.73 -15.28 -17.50
N GLY A 506 31.64 -15.51 -16.55
CA GLY A 506 32.64 -16.57 -16.61
C GLY A 506 33.87 -16.24 -17.44
N LYS A 507 34.10 -14.95 -17.78
CA LYS A 507 35.34 -14.52 -18.43
C LYS A 507 36.46 -14.46 -17.39
N ILE A 508 37.44 -15.32 -17.54
CA ILE A 508 38.62 -15.42 -16.69
C ILE A 508 39.73 -14.56 -17.29
N THR A 509 40.44 -13.75 -16.49
CA THR A 509 41.57 -12.93 -16.93
C THR A 509 42.79 -13.24 -16.07
N GLY A 510 43.91 -13.56 -16.71
CA GLY A 510 45.19 -13.80 -16.05
C GLY A 510 45.84 -12.47 -15.65
N LYS A 511 46.24 -12.35 -14.39
CA LYS A 511 46.83 -11.14 -13.80
C LYS A 511 48.31 -11.28 -13.51
N ALA A 512 48.71 -12.42 -12.93
CA ALA A 512 50.10 -12.71 -12.61
C ALA A 512 50.37 -14.22 -12.71
N VAL A 513 51.61 -14.59 -13.02
CA VAL A 513 52.04 -15.98 -13.10
C VAL A 513 51.71 -16.72 -11.80
N GLY A 514 51.11 -17.91 -11.90
CA GLY A 514 50.73 -18.71 -10.74
C GLY A 514 49.50 -19.59 -10.99
N LYS A 515 48.96 -20.15 -9.91
CA LYS A 515 47.77 -21.01 -9.92
C LYS A 515 46.60 -20.36 -9.18
N ALA A 516 45.42 -20.39 -9.78
CA ALA A 516 44.17 -20.02 -9.11
C ALA A 516 43.07 -21.03 -9.48
N THR A 517 42.22 -21.37 -8.51
CA THR A 517 41.05 -22.20 -8.76
C THR A 517 39.85 -21.28 -8.96
N ILE A 518 39.19 -21.42 -10.11
CA ILE A 518 37.91 -20.77 -10.36
C ILE A 518 36.80 -21.76 -10.03
N THR A 519 35.81 -21.31 -9.24
CA THR A 519 34.63 -22.09 -8.87
C THR A 519 33.40 -21.48 -9.54
N ALA A 520 32.67 -22.30 -10.29
CA ALA A 520 31.29 -22.02 -10.66
C ALA A 520 30.37 -22.66 -9.61
N LYS A 521 29.37 -21.92 -9.15
CA LYS A 521 28.32 -22.43 -8.26
C LYS A 521 26.96 -22.03 -8.79
N THR A 522 26.05 -22.99 -9.00
CA THR A 522 24.67 -22.68 -9.38
C THR A 522 23.95 -21.95 -8.26
N GLN A 523 23.17 -20.93 -8.59
CA GLN A 523 22.30 -20.26 -7.62
C GLN A 523 21.20 -21.21 -7.11
N ASP A 524 20.72 -22.09 -7.98
CA ASP A 524 19.81 -23.18 -7.60
C ASP A 524 20.59 -24.42 -7.13
N ARG A 525 20.21 -24.97 -5.97
CA ARG A 525 20.85 -26.11 -5.27
C ARG A 525 22.34 -26.00 -4.92
N GLY A 526 23.04 -24.95 -5.35
CA GLY A 526 24.43 -24.74 -4.95
C GLY A 526 25.42 -25.76 -5.50
N ILE A 527 25.09 -26.43 -6.61
CA ILE A 527 25.96 -27.40 -7.29
C ILE A 527 27.21 -26.65 -7.77
N LYS A 528 28.38 -27.24 -7.52
CA LYS A 528 29.68 -26.63 -7.83
C LYS A 528 30.43 -27.45 -8.85
N ASP A 529 31.22 -26.75 -9.65
CA ASP A 529 32.28 -27.32 -10.46
C ASP A 529 33.47 -26.35 -10.44
N THR A 530 34.68 -26.87 -10.55
CA THR A 530 35.92 -26.11 -10.36
C THR A 530 36.90 -26.37 -11.47
N VAL A 531 37.69 -25.35 -11.82
CA VAL A 531 38.74 -25.43 -12.82
C VAL A 531 40.02 -24.82 -12.26
N LEU A 532 41.15 -25.50 -12.48
CA LEU A 532 42.47 -24.96 -12.20
C LEU A 532 42.92 -24.06 -13.36
N ILE A 533 43.30 -22.82 -13.02
CA ILE A 533 43.87 -21.86 -13.95
C ILE A 533 45.36 -21.73 -13.66
N GLN A 534 46.18 -22.05 -14.66
CA GLN A 534 47.61 -21.80 -14.64
C GLN A 534 47.91 -20.55 -15.48
N VAL A 535 48.37 -19.49 -14.83
CA VAL A 535 48.83 -18.29 -15.54
C VAL A 535 50.31 -18.44 -15.83
N THR A 536 50.69 -18.30 -17.10
CA THR A 536 52.08 -18.33 -17.57
C THR A 536 52.48 -16.96 -18.09
N LYS A 537 53.78 -16.75 -18.33
CA LYS A 537 54.28 -15.52 -18.97
C LYS A 537 53.58 -15.31 -20.30
#